data_AF-A0A2G2VQY7-F1
#
_entry.id   AF-A0A2G2VQY7-F1
#
_cell.length_a   1.000
_cell.length_b   1.000
_cell.length_c   1.000
_cell.angle_alpha   90.00
_cell.angle_beta   90.00
_cell.angle_gamma   90.00
#
_symmetry.space_group_name_H-M   'P 1'
#
loop_
_entity.id
_entity.type
_entity.pdbx_description
1 polymer ?
#
loop_
_entity_poly.entity_id
_entity_poly.type
_entity_poly.pdbx_seq_one_letter_code
_entity_poly.pdbx_strand_id
1 'polypeptide(L)'
;MSKYTCAFHSYVYGCFGLYRSFNDKPIDEDLTGPLGKELFEKEQDDLLTDLKNIPKKACARRINEFVKRARAAKIHAYIISHLKKEMPAMMGKAKTQKKLIDNLEDVFVKIQKEHHLPAGDFPNVEKFKEVLSGYNFDKFEKLKPKLIQGVDDMLGYDIPELLKNFKNPYD
;
A
#
# COMPACT_ATOMS: atom_id res chain seq x y z
N MET A 1 51.42 -19.73 22.37
CA MET A 1 50.50 -19.43 21.24
C MET A 1 50.19 -20.73 20.52
N SER A 2 49.01 -20.88 19.91
CA SER A 2 48.60 -22.06 19.10
C SER A 2 47.82 -23.19 19.78
N LYS A 3 46.75 -22.90 20.54
CA LYS A 3 45.64 -23.87 20.73
C LYS A 3 44.22 -23.27 20.77
N TYR A 4 44.04 -21.95 20.95
CA TYR A 4 42.71 -21.34 21.04
C TYR A 4 42.18 -20.74 19.74
N THR A 5 43.00 -20.63 18.70
CA THR A 5 42.59 -20.04 17.41
C THR A 5 41.93 -21.04 16.45
N CYS A 6 42.03 -22.35 16.73
CA CYS A 6 41.48 -23.39 15.84
C CYS A 6 40.02 -23.76 16.18
N ALA A 7 39.55 -23.52 17.41
CA ALA A 7 38.18 -23.85 17.83
C ALA A 7 37.13 -22.82 17.37
N PHE A 8 37.53 -21.57 17.13
CA PHE A 8 36.60 -20.53 16.66
C PHE A 8 36.31 -20.61 15.15
N HIS A 9 37.15 -21.30 14.37
CA HIS A 9 36.95 -21.44 12.93
C HIS A 9 35.94 -22.53 12.55
N SER A 10 35.72 -23.55 13.40
CA SER A 10 34.70 -24.58 13.14
C SER A 10 33.28 -24.18 13.53
N TYR A 11 33.10 -23.30 14.52
CA TYR A 11 31.75 -22.90 14.96
C TYR A 11 31.10 -21.83 14.09
N VAL A 12 31.89 -21.00 13.39
CA VAL A 12 31.35 -19.93 12.53
C VAL A 12 31.05 -20.44 11.12
N TYR A 13 31.78 -21.43 10.63
CA TYR A 13 31.54 -22.02 9.30
C TYR A 13 30.58 -23.23 9.31
N GLY A 14 30.28 -23.83 10.46
CA GLY A 14 29.32 -24.93 10.57
C GLY A 14 27.84 -24.54 10.50
N CYS A 15 27.50 -23.25 10.74
CA CYS A 15 26.11 -22.78 10.71
C CYS A 15 25.72 -22.03 9.43
N PHE A 16 26.64 -21.81 8.49
CA PHE A 16 26.35 -21.07 7.25
C PHE A 16 26.01 -21.95 6.04
N GLY A 17 26.06 -23.28 6.19
CA GLY A 17 25.71 -24.25 5.14
C GLY A 17 24.27 -24.77 5.19
N LEU A 18 23.46 -24.34 6.15
CA LEU A 18 22.08 -24.84 6.35
C LEU A 18 21.02 -24.13 5.50
N TYR A 19 21.40 -23.12 4.70
CA TYR A 19 20.48 -22.43 3.81
C TYR A 19 20.65 -22.91 2.36
N ARG A 20 20.04 -24.08 2.09
CA ARG A 20 19.54 -24.57 0.79
C ARG A 20 20.56 -24.81 -0.36
N SER A 21 20.53 -26.03 -0.90
CA SER A 21 21.16 -26.38 -2.17
C SER A 21 20.24 -25.98 -3.34
N PHE A 22 20.50 -24.84 -3.98
CA PHE A 22 19.88 -24.45 -5.25
C PHE A 22 20.79 -24.83 -6.43
N ASN A 23 21.13 -26.12 -6.53
CA ASN A 23 21.98 -26.65 -7.59
C ASN A 23 21.47 -28.02 -8.02
N ASP A 24 21.81 -28.48 -9.22
CA ASP A 24 21.42 -29.79 -9.77
C ASP A 24 22.12 -30.98 -9.08
N LYS A 25 22.82 -30.72 -7.98
CA LYS A 25 23.55 -31.73 -7.20
C LYS A 25 22.61 -32.37 -6.19
N PRO A 26 22.70 -33.69 -5.97
CA PRO A 26 21.89 -34.38 -4.95
C PRO A 26 22.13 -33.76 -3.58
N ILE A 27 21.07 -33.67 -2.78
CA ILE A 27 21.12 -33.19 -1.39
C ILE A 27 22.06 -34.12 -0.62
N ASP A 28 23.03 -33.54 0.10
CA ASP A 28 23.96 -34.30 0.92
C ASP A 28 23.21 -34.84 2.16
N GLU A 29 22.75 -36.10 2.06
CA GLU A 29 21.89 -36.74 3.06
C GLU A 29 22.56 -36.85 4.44
N ASP A 30 23.91 -36.88 4.48
CA ASP A 30 24.71 -36.95 5.71
C ASP A 30 24.72 -35.62 6.49
N LEU A 31 24.54 -34.48 5.81
CA LEU A 31 24.48 -33.14 6.43
C LEU A 31 23.05 -32.74 6.85
N THR A 32 22.03 -33.32 6.23
CA THR A 32 20.63 -32.89 6.39
C THR A 32 19.79 -33.81 7.27
N GLY A 33 20.18 -35.08 7.41
CA GLY A 33 19.40 -36.09 8.13
C GLY A 33 18.03 -36.39 7.47
N PRO A 34 17.27 -37.38 7.98
CA PRO A 34 16.03 -37.85 7.35
C PRO A 34 14.90 -36.81 7.32
N LEU A 35 14.88 -35.83 8.24
CA LEU A 35 13.92 -34.72 8.23
C LEU A 35 14.34 -33.56 7.32
N GLY A 36 15.64 -33.40 7.03
CA GLY A 36 16.13 -32.25 6.28
C GLY A 36 15.76 -32.31 4.81
N LYS A 37 15.81 -33.50 4.20
CA LYS A 37 15.49 -33.68 2.78
C LYS A 37 14.06 -33.26 2.43
N GLU A 38 13.07 -33.73 3.18
CA GLU A 38 11.65 -33.37 2.99
C GLU A 38 11.43 -31.87 3.20
N LEU A 39 12.08 -31.27 4.21
CA LEU A 39 12.00 -29.83 4.46
C LEU A 39 12.61 -29.03 3.31
N PHE A 40 13.76 -29.45 2.76
CA PHE A 40 14.42 -28.76 1.66
C PHE A 40 13.64 -28.83 0.35
N GLU A 41 13.09 -30.00 0.03
CA GLU A 41 12.23 -30.19 -1.16
C GLU A 41 10.98 -29.30 -1.06
N LYS A 42 10.30 -29.30 0.09
CA LYS A 42 9.13 -28.45 0.33
C LYS A 42 9.45 -26.95 0.22
N GLU A 43 10.52 -26.53 0.87
CA GLU A 43 11.01 -25.15 0.82
C GLU A 43 11.38 -24.75 -0.62
N GLN A 44 12.00 -25.64 -1.42
CA GLN A 44 12.32 -25.41 -2.83
C GLN A 44 11.05 -25.28 -3.69
N ASP A 45 10.07 -26.15 -3.49
CA ASP A 45 8.77 -26.10 -4.17
C ASP A 45 7.99 -24.82 -3.84
N ASP A 46 8.00 -24.40 -2.57
CA ASP A 46 7.39 -23.14 -2.13
C ASP A 46 8.04 -21.94 -2.83
N LEU A 47 9.38 -21.92 -2.93
CA LEU A 47 10.09 -20.85 -3.65
C LEU A 47 9.79 -20.87 -5.15
N LEU A 48 9.80 -22.03 -5.80
CA LEU A 48 9.50 -22.18 -7.23
C LEU A 48 8.06 -21.74 -7.53
N THR A 49 7.13 -22.06 -6.65
CA THR A 49 5.74 -21.59 -6.72
C THR A 49 5.67 -20.07 -6.61
N ASP A 50 6.42 -19.47 -5.70
CA ASP A 50 6.49 -18.02 -5.54
C ASP A 50 7.10 -17.31 -6.75
N LEU A 51 8.17 -17.87 -7.33
CA LEU A 51 8.78 -17.37 -8.56
C LEU A 51 7.81 -17.41 -9.75
N LYS A 52 7.10 -18.53 -9.94
CA LYS A 52 6.04 -18.66 -10.95
C LYS A 52 4.92 -17.65 -10.75
N ASN A 53 4.63 -17.28 -9.50
CA ASN A 53 3.58 -16.32 -9.16
C ASN A 53 4.02 -14.85 -9.20
N ILE A 54 5.30 -14.53 -9.46
CA ILE A 54 5.79 -13.13 -9.54
C ILE A 54 4.95 -12.26 -10.49
N PRO A 55 4.63 -12.67 -11.72
CA PRO A 55 3.85 -11.84 -12.64
C PRO A 55 2.44 -11.54 -12.11
N LYS A 56 1.80 -12.53 -11.47
CA LYS A 56 0.48 -12.38 -10.81
C LYS A 56 0.57 -11.39 -9.65
N LYS A 57 1.54 -11.59 -8.75
CA LYS A 57 1.79 -10.70 -7.60
C LYS A 57 2.08 -9.26 -8.05
N ALA A 58 2.83 -9.10 -9.15
CA ALA A 58 3.14 -7.78 -9.72
C ALA A 58 1.90 -7.07 -10.27
N CYS A 59 1.01 -7.77 -10.98
CA CYS A 59 -0.25 -7.22 -11.48
C CYS A 59 -1.20 -6.85 -10.33
N ALA A 60 -1.43 -7.76 -9.39
CA ALA A 60 -2.26 -7.52 -8.21
C ALA A 60 -1.75 -6.31 -7.40
N ARG A 61 -0.44 -6.18 -7.23
CA ARG A 61 0.17 -5.01 -6.57
C ARG A 61 -0.16 -3.71 -7.31
N ARG A 62 -0.06 -3.68 -8.65
CA ARG A 62 -0.38 -2.47 -9.44
C ARG A 62 -1.85 -2.08 -9.30
N ILE A 63 -2.75 -3.06 -9.33
CA ILE A 63 -4.19 -2.83 -9.14
C ILE A 63 -4.46 -2.28 -7.74
N ASN A 64 -3.84 -2.85 -6.71
CA ASN A 64 -3.97 -2.35 -5.34
C ASN A 64 -3.48 -0.91 -5.18
N GLU A 65 -2.34 -0.55 -5.77
CA GLU A 65 -1.86 0.83 -5.76
C GLU A 65 -2.78 1.79 -6.52
N PHE A 66 -3.35 1.35 -7.64
CA PHE A 66 -4.36 2.13 -8.37
C PHE A 66 -5.62 2.36 -7.53
N VAL A 67 -6.14 1.31 -6.90
CA VAL A 67 -7.30 1.36 -5.99
C VAL A 67 -7.04 2.32 -4.83
N LYS A 68 -5.86 2.24 -4.18
CA LYS A 68 -5.47 3.18 -3.12
C LYS A 68 -5.49 4.63 -3.61
N ARG A 69 -4.92 4.89 -4.79
CA ARG A 69 -4.89 6.23 -5.39
C ARG A 69 -6.28 6.76 -5.74
N ALA A 70 -7.17 5.92 -6.27
CA ALA A 70 -8.54 6.30 -6.58
C ALA A 70 -9.32 6.72 -5.32
N ARG A 71 -9.19 5.96 -4.23
CA ARG A 71 -9.80 6.33 -2.94
C ARG A 71 -9.23 7.62 -2.37
N ALA A 72 -7.89 7.78 -2.41
CA ALA A 72 -7.24 9.03 -2.00
C ALA A 72 -7.74 10.23 -2.82
N ALA A 73 -7.91 10.08 -4.14
CA ALA A 73 -8.46 11.13 -5.01
C ALA A 73 -9.91 11.47 -4.66
N LYS A 74 -10.76 10.46 -4.40
CA LYS A 74 -12.15 10.65 -3.94
C LYS A 74 -12.19 11.45 -2.63
N ILE A 75 -11.37 11.07 -1.63
CA ILE A 75 -11.29 11.79 -0.35
C ILE A 75 -10.78 13.22 -0.54
N HIS A 76 -9.75 13.41 -1.36
CA HIS A 76 -9.25 14.74 -1.68
C HIS A 76 -10.35 15.62 -2.29
N ALA A 77 -11.16 15.07 -3.20
CA ALA A 77 -12.29 15.80 -3.79
C ALA A 77 -13.33 16.22 -2.74
N TYR A 78 -13.65 15.36 -1.77
CA TYR A 78 -14.53 15.73 -0.65
C TYR A 78 -13.93 16.82 0.23
N ILE A 79 -12.64 16.74 0.57
CA ILE A 79 -11.95 17.77 1.35
C ILE A 79 -12.04 19.13 0.65
N ILE A 80 -11.61 19.20 -0.61
CA ILE A 80 -11.61 20.45 -1.38
C ILE A 80 -13.03 21.01 -1.51
N SER A 81 -14.03 20.16 -1.80
CA SER A 81 -15.41 20.63 -1.88
C SER A 81 -15.97 21.09 -0.53
N HIS A 82 -15.59 20.45 0.58
CA HIS A 82 -16.01 20.85 1.92
C HIS A 82 -15.44 22.22 2.26
N LEU A 83 -14.13 22.41 2.05
CA LEU A 83 -13.46 23.69 2.24
C LEU A 83 -14.12 24.78 1.38
N LYS A 84 -14.43 24.48 0.11
CA LYS A 84 -15.16 25.40 -0.78
C LYS A 84 -16.55 25.77 -0.25
N LYS A 85 -17.28 24.81 0.33
CA LYS A 85 -18.63 24.99 0.88
C LYS A 85 -18.64 25.86 2.13
N GLU A 86 -17.61 25.77 2.97
CA GLU A 86 -17.49 26.54 4.21
C GLU A 86 -16.97 27.98 3.98
N MET A 87 -16.50 28.32 2.78
CA MET A 87 -16.04 29.67 2.46
C MET A 87 -17.20 30.69 2.35
N PRO A 88 -17.06 31.89 2.95
CA PRO A 88 -18.09 32.92 2.86
C PRO A 88 -18.08 33.59 1.47
N ALA A 89 -19.27 33.91 0.94
CA ALA A 89 -19.40 34.50 -0.39
C ALA A 89 -18.87 35.95 -0.49
N MET A 90 -18.98 36.74 0.58
CA MET A 90 -18.70 38.18 0.55
C MET A 90 -17.49 38.58 1.43
N MET A 91 -17.65 38.66 2.75
CA MET A 91 -16.65 39.18 3.69
C MET A 91 -16.10 38.08 4.61
N GLY A 92 -14.87 38.25 5.11
CA GLY A 92 -14.27 37.35 6.11
C GLY A 92 -13.50 36.15 5.55
N LYS A 93 -13.30 36.08 4.24
CA LYS A 93 -12.66 34.97 3.52
C LYS A 93 -11.31 34.54 4.11
N ALA A 94 -10.39 35.47 4.33
CA ALA A 94 -9.08 35.17 4.91
C ALA A 94 -9.18 34.60 6.33
N LYS A 95 -10.10 35.13 7.16
CA LYS A 95 -10.34 34.66 8.52
C LYS A 95 -10.93 33.25 8.52
N THR A 96 -11.90 32.98 7.66
CA THR A 96 -12.51 31.65 7.52
C THR A 96 -11.51 30.63 6.98
N GLN A 97 -10.74 30.98 5.95
CA GLN A 97 -9.71 30.08 5.42
C GLN A 97 -8.69 29.72 6.50
N LYS A 98 -8.18 30.71 7.25
CA LYS A 98 -7.27 30.45 8.36
C LYS A 98 -7.90 29.52 9.40
N LYS A 99 -9.15 29.79 9.81
CA LYS A 99 -9.88 28.94 10.76
C LYS A 99 -10.04 27.50 10.24
N LEU A 100 -10.32 27.30 8.96
CA LEU A 100 -10.46 25.97 8.35
C LEU A 100 -9.12 25.21 8.33
N ILE A 101 -8.01 25.90 8.08
CA ILE A 101 -6.66 25.31 8.12
C ILE A 101 -6.27 24.97 9.56
N ASP A 102 -6.51 25.87 10.51
CA ASP A 102 -6.17 25.67 11.93
C ASP A 102 -6.93 24.47 12.51
N ASN A 103 -8.19 24.26 12.11
CA ASN A 103 -9.05 23.16 12.57
C ASN A 103 -9.21 22.03 11.52
N LEU A 104 -8.19 21.82 10.67
CA LEU A 104 -8.28 20.85 9.57
C LEU A 104 -8.55 19.40 10.03
N GLU A 105 -8.07 19.03 11.21
CA GLU A 105 -8.32 17.70 11.79
C GLU A 105 -9.81 17.46 12.04
N ASP A 106 -10.50 18.43 12.64
CA ASP A 106 -11.95 18.36 12.85
C ASP A 106 -12.72 18.33 11.52
N VAL A 107 -12.23 19.07 10.51
CA VAL A 107 -12.79 19.03 9.16
C VAL A 107 -12.67 17.61 8.58
N PHE A 108 -11.54 16.94 8.75
CA PHE A 108 -11.35 15.56 8.29
C PHE A 108 -12.30 14.60 9.00
N VAL A 109 -12.42 14.69 10.33
CA VAL A 109 -13.36 13.86 11.11
C VAL A 109 -14.81 14.07 10.67
N LYS A 110 -15.21 15.32 10.38
CA LYS A 110 -16.54 15.65 9.88
C LYS A 110 -16.80 15.00 8.52
N ILE A 111 -15.89 15.17 7.57
CA ILE A 111 -15.98 14.56 6.23
C ILE A 111 -16.02 13.04 6.32
N GLN A 112 -15.19 12.47 7.20
CA GLN A 112 -15.12 11.04 7.43
C GLN A 112 -16.48 10.47 7.85
N LYS A 113 -17.13 11.11 8.84
CA LYS A 113 -18.44 10.69 9.34
C LYS A 113 -19.55 10.93 8.32
N GLU A 114 -19.55 12.08 7.66
CA GLU A 114 -20.58 12.46 6.68
C GLU A 114 -20.60 11.50 5.48
N HIS A 115 -19.43 11.09 4.99
CA HIS A 115 -19.30 10.27 3.78
C HIS A 115 -18.83 8.83 4.02
N HIS A 116 -18.72 8.42 5.29
CA HIS A 116 -18.40 7.04 5.70
C HIS A 116 -17.05 6.57 5.14
N LEU A 117 -16.05 7.45 5.21
CA LEU A 117 -14.73 7.23 4.60
C LEU A 117 -13.76 6.58 5.59
N PRO A 118 -12.87 5.68 5.14
CA PRO A 118 -11.85 5.08 6.00
C PRO A 118 -10.78 6.10 6.41
N ALA A 119 -10.38 6.08 7.69
CA ALA A 119 -9.37 7.02 8.22
C ALA A 119 -8.02 6.92 7.51
N GLY A 120 -7.61 5.69 7.15
CA GLY A 120 -6.28 5.40 6.60
C GLY A 120 -6.02 5.96 5.20
N ASP A 121 -7.06 6.40 4.49
CA ASP A 121 -6.89 7.01 3.16
C ASP A 121 -6.82 8.55 3.23
N PHE A 122 -6.94 9.17 4.42
CA PHE A 122 -6.79 10.62 4.58
C PHE A 122 -5.31 11.04 4.56
N PRO A 123 -5.01 12.23 4.02
CA PRO A 123 -3.65 12.75 4.03
C PRO A 123 -3.19 13.15 5.44
N ASN A 124 -1.88 13.23 5.64
CA ASN A 124 -1.31 13.77 6.88
C ASN A 124 -1.74 15.23 7.06
N VAL A 125 -2.34 15.54 8.21
CA VAL A 125 -2.96 16.84 8.53
C VAL A 125 -1.95 17.98 8.38
N GLU A 126 -0.78 17.90 9.02
CA GLU A 126 0.22 18.97 9.02
C GLU A 126 0.76 19.25 7.61
N LYS A 127 1.12 18.21 6.87
CA LYS A 127 1.55 18.35 5.47
C LYS A 127 0.45 18.95 4.60
N PHE A 128 -0.82 18.60 4.85
CA PHE A 128 -1.93 19.14 4.08
C PHE A 128 -2.21 20.61 4.43
N LYS A 129 -2.05 21.03 5.69
CA LYS A 129 -2.12 22.44 6.13
C LYS A 129 -1.09 23.32 5.41
N GLU A 130 0.16 22.86 5.35
CA GLU A 130 1.24 23.57 4.64
C GLU A 130 0.88 23.79 3.16
N VAL A 131 0.44 22.74 2.48
CA VAL A 131 0.02 22.83 1.08
C VAL A 131 -1.16 23.78 0.92
N LEU A 132 -2.22 23.63 1.72
CA LEU A 132 -3.43 24.45 1.64
C LEU A 132 -3.18 25.94 1.89
N SER A 133 -2.17 26.28 2.70
CA SER A 133 -1.81 27.67 3.01
C SER A 133 -1.40 28.46 1.76
N GLY A 134 -0.92 27.78 0.71
CA GLY A 134 -0.57 28.38 -0.58
C GLY A 134 -1.75 28.57 -1.56
N TYR A 135 -2.96 28.13 -1.22
CA TYR A 135 -4.12 28.19 -2.12
C TYR A 135 -5.19 29.18 -1.64
N ASN A 136 -6.03 29.63 -2.58
CA ASN A 136 -7.24 30.40 -2.29
C ASN A 136 -8.46 29.49 -2.42
N PHE A 137 -9.15 29.24 -1.31
CA PHE A 137 -10.27 28.30 -1.27
C PHE A 137 -11.49 28.78 -2.07
N ASP A 138 -11.60 30.09 -2.36
CA ASP A 138 -12.65 30.60 -3.25
C ASP A 138 -12.50 30.08 -4.68
N LYS A 139 -11.30 29.69 -5.10
CA LYS A 139 -11.07 29.16 -6.44
C LYS A 139 -11.31 27.65 -6.55
N PHE A 140 -11.57 26.98 -5.42
CA PHE A 140 -11.85 25.56 -5.43
C PHE A 140 -13.17 25.24 -6.14
N GLU A 141 -13.18 24.11 -6.83
CA GLU A 141 -14.38 23.59 -7.46
C GLU A 141 -15.31 22.95 -6.43
N LYS A 142 -16.60 22.99 -6.72
CA LYS A 142 -17.59 22.21 -5.98
C LYS A 142 -17.50 20.73 -6.39
N LEU A 143 -17.91 19.84 -5.48
CA LEU A 143 -18.01 18.42 -5.79
C LEU A 143 -18.89 18.21 -7.02
N LYS A 144 -18.43 17.36 -7.93
CA LYS A 144 -19.17 16.92 -9.11
C LYS A 144 -19.66 15.48 -8.85
N PRO A 145 -20.92 15.26 -8.46
CA PRO A 145 -21.41 13.93 -8.07
C PRO A 145 -21.20 12.87 -9.14
N LYS A 146 -21.35 13.23 -10.43
CA LYS A 146 -21.11 12.32 -11.56
C LYS A 146 -19.67 11.77 -11.61
N LEU A 147 -18.67 12.59 -11.24
CA LEU A 147 -17.28 12.12 -11.22
C LEU A 147 -17.02 11.18 -10.05
N ILE A 148 -17.64 11.44 -8.90
CA ILE A 148 -17.54 10.54 -7.74
C ILE A 148 -18.21 9.20 -8.04
N GLN A 149 -19.41 9.23 -8.66
CA GLN A 149 -20.10 8.01 -9.07
C GLN A 149 -19.23 7.18 -10.02
N GLY A 150 -18.58 7.81 -11.01
CA GLY A 150 -17.68 7.08 -11.92
C GLY A 150 -16.51 6.41 -11.19
N VAL A 151 -15.96 7.02 -10.13
CA VAL A 151 -14.93 6.38 -9.30
C VAL A 151 -15.52 5.21 -8.50
N ASP A 152 -16.73 5.36 -7.97
CA ASP A 152 -17.40 4.32 -7.19
C ASP A 152 -17.79 3.12 -8.04
N ASP A 153 -18.30 3.35 -9.26
CA ASP A 153 -18.62 2.30 -10.21
C ASP A 153 -17.36 1.54 -10.64
N MET A 154 -16.28 2.27 -10.92
CA MET A 154 -14.99 1.67 -11.25
C MET A 154 -14.44 0.80 -10.11
N LEU A 155 -14.54 1.27 -8.85
CA LEU A 155 -14.08 0.50 -7.68
C LEU A 155 -15.00 -0.70 -7.38
N GLY A 156 -16.31 -0.56 -7.57
CA GLY A 156 -17.32 -1.55 -7.21
C GLY A 156 -17.55 -2.63 -8.26
N TYR A 157 -17.38 -2.32 -9.54
CA TYR A 157 -17.73 -3.20 -10.66
C TYR A 157 -16.55 -3.45 -11.60
N ASP A 158 -15.97 -2.38 -12.17
CA ASP A 158 -15.00 -2.52 -13.26
C ASP A 158 -13.71 -3.25 -12.82
N ILE A 159 -13.16 -2.88 -11.65
CA ILE A 159 -11.93 -3.51 -11.14
C ILE A 159 -12.16 -4.98 -10.76
N PRO A 160 -13.20 -5.35 -9.99
CA PRO A 160 -13.53 -6.75 -9.75
C PRO A 160 -13.77 -7.56 -11.04
N GLU A 161 -14.44 -6.99 -12.04
CA GLU A 161 -14.66 -7.64 -13.33
C GLU A 161 -13.35 -7.88 -14.09
N LEU A 162 -12.49 -6.86 -14.15
CA LEU A 162 -11.16 -6.96 -14.75
C LEU A 162 -10.35 -8.09 -14.09
N LEU A 163 -10.37 -8.18 -12.75
CA LEU A 163 -9.67 -9.22 -11.99
C LEU A 163 -10.18 -10.63 -12.28
N LYS A 164 -11.48 -10.82 -12.55
CA LYS A 164 -12.04 -12.13 -12.97
C LYS A 164 -11.54 -12.55 -14.35
N ASN A 165 -11.33 -11.59 -15.24
CA ASN A 165 -10.91 -11.82 -16.63
C ASN A 165 -9.39 -12.02 -16.77
N PHE A 166 -8.59 -11.61 -15.77
CA PHE A 166 -7.18 -11.96 -15.65
C PHE A 166 -7.01 -13.45 -15.26
N LYS A 167 -7.39 -14.36 -16.17
CA LYS A 167 -6.93 -15.76 -16.11
C LYS A 167 -5.46 -15.83 -16.51
N ASN A 168 -4.73 -16.71 -15.83
CA ASN A 168 -3.31 -16.94 -16.06
C ASN A 168 -3.09 -17.50 -17.47
N PRO A 169 -2.12 -17.00 -18.27
CA PRO A 169 -1.71 -17.66 -19.51
C PRO A 169 -0.96 -18.99 -19.27
N TYR A 170 -0.72 -19.35 -18.01
CA TYR A 170 -0.09 -20.60 -17.57
C TYR A 170 -1.00 -21.47 -16.67
N ASP A 171 -2.32 -21.25 -16.70
CA ASP A 171 -3.29 -22.23 -16.17
C ASP A 171 -3.66 -23.23 -17.28
#